data_AF-A0A7J5EZS0-F1
#
_entry.id   AF-A0A7J5EZS0-F1
#
_cell.length_a   1.000
_cell.length_b   1.000
_cell.length_c   1.000
_cell.angle_alpha   90.00
_cell.angle_beta   90.00
_cell.angle_gamma   90.00
#
_symmetry.space_group_name_H-M   'P 1'
#
loop_
_entity.id
_entity.type
_entity.pdbx_description
1 polymer ?
#
loop_
_entity_poly.entity_id
_entity_poly.type
_entity_poly.pdbx_seq_one_letter_code
_entity_poly.pdbx_strand_id
1 'polypeptide(L)'
;MTEKFILWAQALDNASPDHFDVRGDELSPDDSVRRQEAVSLVSAVIKNGARVYENGGVLLTADDRHFVVEVPSAQRDRAGRTAPIVCYGDYDATVGDALGASVAVALDDFAKRIGRTLQTEHFDLARASFEALKKKSSTTKLVRTVGIGAMGLVLLAIVYWLAQGGW
;
A
#
# COMPACT_ATOMS: atom_id res chain seq x y z
N MET A 1 -11.02 -11.30 -8.31
CA MET A 1 -10.72 -9.98 -7.69
C MET A 1 -9.26 -9.86 -7.23
N THR A 2 -8.61 -10.96 -6.86
CA THR A 2 -7.18 -11.04 -6.52
C THR A 2 -6.21 -10.74 -7.65
N GLU A 3 -6.67 -10.74 -8.91
CA GLU A 3 -5.87 -10.48 -10.13
C GLU A 3 -5.10 -9.15 -10.17
N LYS A 4 -5.39 -8.23 -9.24
CA LYS A 4 -4.73 -6.92 -9.15
C LYS A 4 -3.67 -6.83 -8.05
N PHE A 5 -3.61 -7.81 -7.15
CA PHE A 5 -2.85 -7.70 -5.91
C PHE A 5 -1.79 -8.79 -5.80
N ILE A 6 -0.76 -8.47 -5.02
CA ILE A 6 0.16 -9.46 -4.48
C ILE A 6 -0.23 -9.65 -3.02
N LEU A 7 -0.55 -10.87 -2.64
CA LEU A 7 -0.91 -11.27 -1.28
C LEU A 7 0.16 -12.21 -0.75
N TRP A 8 0.66 -11.91 0.44
CA TRP A 8 1.73 -12.66 1.08
C TRP A 8 1.45 -12.82 2.56
N ALA A 9 1.69 -14.01 3.10
CA ALA A 9 1.70 -14.24 4.54
C ALA A 9 2.73 -15.30 4.92
N GLN A 10 3.53 -15.02 5.94
CA GLN A 10 4.49 -15.97 6.51
C GLN A 10 3.77 -17.13 7.17
N ALA A 11 4.18 -18.39 6.94
CA ALA A 11 3.60 -19.58 7.58
C ALA A 11 3.71 -19.54 9.12
N LEU A 12 2.64 -19.90 9.83
CA LEU A 12 2.56 -19.79 11.30
C LEU A 12 3.40 -20.82 12.06
N ASP A 13 3.76 -21.92 11.41
CA ASP A 13 4.64 -22.95 11.99
C ASP A 13 6.13 -22.57 11.89
N ASN A 14 6.46 -21.47 11.18
CA ASN A 14 7.82 -21.03 10.87
C ASN A 14 8.71 -22.08 10.20
N ALA A 15 8.10 -23.12 9.62
CA ALA A 15 8.80 -24.25 9.02
C ALA A 15 8.32 -24.51 7.59
N SER A 16 7.02 -24.31 7.36
CA SER A 16 6.43 -24.40 6.02
C SER A 16 6.79 -23.18 5.18
N PRO A 17 6.77 -23.31 3.84
CA PRO A 17 6.93 -22.17 2.95
C PRO A 17 5.83 -21.13 3.18
N ASP A 18 6.18 -19.86 3.02
CA ASP A 18 5.23 -18.76 3.04
C ASP A 18 4.13 -18.93 1.99
N HIS A 19 2.98 -18.34 2.24
CA HIS A 19 1.88 -18.32 1.29
C HIS A 19 2.01 -17.10 0.38
N PHE A 20 1.92 -17.34 -0.94
CA PHE A 20 1.97 -16.28 -1.95
C PHE A 20 0.85 -16.46 -2.96
N ASP A 21 0.15 -15.36 -3.25
CA ASP A 21 -0.70 -15.21 -4.42
C ASP A 21 -0.26 -13.94 -5.15
N VAL A 22 0.17 -14.09 -6.39
CA VAL A 22 0.59 -12.99 -7.24
C VAL A 22 -0.42 -12.86 -8.35
N ARG A 23 -1.30 -11.86 -8.24
CA ARG A 23 -2.31 -11.53 -9.25
C ARG A 23 -3.22 -12.71 -9.56
N GLY A 24 -3.68 -13.41 -8.53
CA GLY A 24 -4.56 -14.58 -8.64
C GLY A 24 -3.83 -15.90 -8.83
N ASP A 25 -2.52 -15.88 -9.14
CA ASP A 25 -1.71 -17.09 -9.24
C ASP A 25 -1.11 -17.44 -7.87
N GLU A 26 -1.51 -18.57 -7.30
CA GLU A 26 -0.83 -19.12 -6.14
C GLU A 26 0.55 -19.64 -6.56
N LEU A 27 1.60 -19.14 -5.90
CA LEU A 27 2.98 -19.51 -6.25
C LEU A 27 3.44 -20.73 -5.48
N SER A 28 3.98 -21.71 -6.19
CA SER A 28 4.62 -22.88 -5.59
C SER A 28 5.82 -22.47 -4.75
N PRO A 29 6.19 -23.22 -3.69
CA PRO A 29 7.45 -23.02 -2.97
C PRO A 29 8.68 -22.99 -3.88
N ASP A 30 8.64 -23.70 -5.00
CA ASP A 30 9.76 -23.80 -5.96
C ASP A 30 9.87 -22.59 -6.91
N ASP A 31 8.85 -21.73 -6.97
CA ASP A 31 8.81 -20.49 -7.78
C ASP A 31 9.67 -19.36 -7.16
N SER A 32 10.88 -19.70 -6.75
CA SER A 32 11.80 -18.83 -6.00
C SER A 32 12.00 -17.44 -6.62
N VAL A 33 12.11 -17.36 -7.96
CA VAL A 33 12.28 -16.10 -8.69
C VAL A 33 11.06 -15.19 -8.53
N ARG A 34 9.85 -15.69 -8.84
CA ARG A 34 8.62 -14.90 -8.74
C ARG A 34 8.31 -14.50 -7.29
N ARG A 35 8.59 -15.39 -6.33
CA ARG A 35 8.43 -15.11 -4.90
C ARG A 35 9.39 -14.01 -4.45
N GLN A 36 10.66 -14.07 -4.86
CA GLN A 36 11.64 -13.04 -4.55
C GLN A 36 11.25 -11.68 -5.17
N GLU A 37 10.78 -11.66 -6.42
CA GLU A 37 10.29 -10.45 -7.08
C GLU A 37 9.12 -9.82 -6.30
N ALA A 38 8.16 -10.64 -5.88
CA ALA A 38 7.03 -10.19 -5.06
C ALA A 38 7.48 -9.56 -3.74
N VAL A 39 8.40 -10.21 -3.03
CA VAL A 39 8.99 -9.68 -1.78
C VAL A 39 9.74 -8.36 -2.04
N SER A 40 10.50 -8.29 -3.14
CA SER A 40 11.24 -7.08 -3.51
C SER A 40 10.31 -5.90 -3.80
N LEU A 41 9.17 -6.12 -4.46
CA LEU A 41 8.16 -5.08 -4.69
C LEU A 41 7.56 -4.56 -3.37
N VAL A 42 7.13 -5.47 -2.51
CA VAL A 42 6.58 -5.14 -1.18
C VAL A 42 7.62 -4.37 -0.36
N SER A 43 8.85 -4.87 -0.30
CA SER A 43 9.94 -4.26 0.46
C SER A 43 10.30 -2.86 -0.05
N ALA A 44 10.28 -2.64 -1.37
CA ALA A 44 10.55 -1.33 -1.95
C ALA A 44 9.56 -0.26 -1.46
N VAL A 45 8.27 -0.59 -1.39
CA VAL A 45 7.24 0.33 -0.88
C VAL A 45 7.37 0.54 0.62
N ILE A 46 7.62 -0.53 1.40
CA ILE A 46 7.81 -0.39 2.85
C ILE A 46 9.02 0.50 3.17
N LYS A 47 10.11 0.36 2.41
CA LYS A 47 11.36 1.10 2.65
C LYS A 47 11.29 2.55 2.20
N ASN A 48 10.70 2.81 1.03
CA ASN A 48 10.77 4.13 0.38
C ASN A 48 9.45 4.90 0.46
N GLY A 49 8.34 4.22 0.74
CA GLY A 49 7.03 4.83 0.90
C GLY A 49 6.87 5.53 2.25
N ALA A 50 5.78 6.27 2.38
CA ALA A 50 5.40 6.91 3.63
C ALA A 50 4.33 6.10 4.34
N ARG A 51 4.43 5.97 5.68
CA ARG A 51 3.31 5.49 6.49
C ARG A 51 2.15 6.47 6.34
N VAL A 52 1.01 5.97 5.89
CA VAL A 52 -0.22 6.74 5.61
C VAL A 52 -1.27 6.50 6.69
N TYR A 53 -1.34 5.27 7.19
CA TYR A 53 -2.29 4.85 8.20
C TYR A 53 -1.65 3.85 9.15
N GLU A 54 -1.97 3.95 10.43
CA GLU A 54 -1.57 3.02 11.48
C GLU A 54 -2.61 3.07 12.59
N ASN A 55 -3.40 1.99 12.71
CA ASN A 55 -4.41 1.87 13.76
C ASN A 55 -4.78 0.40 13.96
N GLY A 56 -4.95 -0.03 15.21
CA GLY A 56 -5.36 -1.41 15.53
C GLY A 56 -4.44 -2.49 14.94
N GLY A 57 -3.15 -2.17 14.76
CA GLY A 57 -2.19 -3.07 14.10
C GLY A 57 -2.32 -3.15 12.57
N VAL A 58 -3.34 -2.53 11.97
CA VAL A 58 -3.44 -2.36 10.51
C VAL A 58 -2.55 -1.21 10.07
N LEU A 59 -1.65 -1.51 9.14
CA LEU A 59 -0.67 -0.55 8.61
C LEU A 59 -0.92 -0.35 7.12
N LEU A 60 -0.87 0.90 6.67
CA LEU A 60 -0.82 1.24 5.24
C LEU A 60 0.41 2.09 4.98
N THR A 61 1.30 1.57 4.15
CA THR A 61 2.45 2.29 3.62
C THR A 61 2.26 2.48 2.12
N ALA A 62 2.50 3.69 1.61
CA ALA A 62 2.32 3.97 0.18
C ALA A 62 3.38 4.92 -0.34
N ASP A 63 3.76 4.72 -1.60
CA ASP A 63 4.49 5.68 -2.41
C ASP A 63 3.53 6.38 -3.41
N ASP A 64 4.04 7.00 -4.47
CA ASP A 64 3.23 7.72 -5.45
C ASP A 64 2.25 6.83 -6.27
N ARG A 65 2.52 5.53 -6.39
CA ARG A 65 1.79 4.61 -7.29
C ARG A 65 1.47 3.25 -6.70
N HIS A 66 2.10 2.90 -5.59
CA HIS A 66 1.98 1.58 -4.98
C HIS A 66 1.62 1.71 -3.50
N PHE A 67 0.91 0.71 -3.01
CA PHE A 67 0.61 0.58 -1.61
C PHE A 67 0.97 -0.81 -1.08
N VAL A 68 1.16 -0.86 0.23
CA VAL A 68 1.25 -2.07 1.02
C VAL A 68 0.35 -1.90 2.24
N VAL A 69 -0.66 -2.77 2.35
CA VAL A 69 -1.49 -2.92 3.54
C VAL A 69 -1.05 -4.17 4.29
N GLU A 70 -0.81 -4.03 5.58
CA GLU A 70 -0.49 -5.13 6.48
C GLU A 70 -1.66 -5.28 7.47
N VAL A 71 -2.27 -6.46 7.52
CA VAL A 71 -3.38 -6.76 8.41
C VAL A 71 -3.03 -7.93 9.33
N PRO A 72 -3.10 -7.75 10.66
CA PRO A 72 -2.80 -8.83 11.60
C PRO A 72 -3.85 -9.94 11.55
N SER A 73 -3.39 -11.19 11.51
CA SER A 73 -4.25 -12.36 11.70
C SER A 73 -4.58 -12.57 13.18
N ALA A 74 -5.75 -13.16 13.45
CA ALA A 74 -6.14 -13.56 14.80
C ALA A 74 -5.23 -14.66 15.36
N GLN A 75 -4.74 -15.54 14.49
CA GLN A 75 -3.78 -16.58 14.84
C GLN A 75 -2.39 -16.00 15.04
N ARG A 76 -1.66 -16.55 16.02
CA ARG A 76 -0.26 -16.27 16.30
C ARG A 76 0.59 -17.48 15.96
N ASP A 77 1.88 -17.24 15.69
CA ASP A 77 2.84 -18.32 15.49
C ASP A 77 3.14 -19.06 16.82
N ARG A 78 3.95 -20.11 16.75
CA ARG A 78 4.33 -20.90 17.95
C ARG A 78 5.06 -20.10 19.03
N ALA A 79 5.65 -18.96 18.68
CA ALA A 79 6.32 -18.05 19.60
C ALA A 79 5.38 -16.95 20.13
N GLY A 80 4.08 -16.99 19.80
CA GLY A 80 3.09 -16.01 20.20
C GLY A 80 3.19 -14.68 19.44
N ARG A 81 3.92 -14.64 18.33
CA ARG A 81 4.07 -13.46 17.46
C ARG A 81 2.93 -13.40 16.46
N THR A 82 2.52 -12.18 16.12
CA THR A 82 1.55 -11.96 15.04
C THR A 82 2.27 -12.03 13.69
N ALA A 83 1.69 -12.77 12.74
CA ALA A 83 2.19 -12.85 11.36
C ALA A 83 1.14 -12.21 10.43
N PRO A 84 1.32 -10.92 10.07
CA PRO A 84 0.33 -10.20 9.28
C PRO A 84 0.18 -10.81 7.87
N ILE A 85 -0.99 -10.60 7.30
CA ILE A 85 -1.26 -10.79 5.88
C ILE A 85 -0.98 -9.46 5.19
N VAL A 86 -0.14 -9.52 4.16
CA VAL A 86 0.31 -8.36 3.39
C VAL A 86 -0.42 -8.34 2.06
N CYS A 87 -0.95 -7.18 1.68
CA CYS A 87 -1.53 -6.92 0.37
C CYS A 87 -0.78 -5.76 -0.28
N TYR A 88 -0.12 -6.03 -1.40
CA TYR A 88 0.50 -5.03 -2.27
C TYR A 88 -0.36 -4.82 -3.51
N GLY A 89 -0.39 -3.59 -4.00
CA GLY A 89 -1.02 -3.29 -5.28
C GLY A 89 -0.67 -1.92 -5.81
N ASP A 90 -1.01 -1.72 -7.08
CA ASP A 90 -0.96 -0.43 -7.74
C ASP A 90 -2.19 0.38 -7.36
N TYR A 91 -2.04 1.70 -7.25
CA TYR A 91 -3.17 2.61 -7.14
C TYR A 91 -2.95 3.85 -7.99
N ASP A 92 -4.02 4.36 -8.59
CA ASP A 92 -4.07 5.74 -9.03
C ASP A 92 -4.68 6.56 -7.88
N ALA A 93 -4.11 7.73 -7.63
CA ALA A 93 -4.60 8.72 -6.68
C ALA A 93 -6.05 9.16 -6.93
N THR A 94 -6.63 8.82 -8.09
CA THR A 94 -8.04 9.04 -8.43
C THR A 94 -8.96 7.88 -8.01
N VAL A 95 -8.42 6.72 -7.64
CA VAL A 95 -9.21 5.53 -7.30
C VAL A 95 -9.80 5.69 -5.90
N GLY A 96 -11.12 5.89 -5.87
CA GLY A 96 -11.92 6.05 -4.66
C GLY A 96 -12.18 4.76 -3.88
N ASP A 97 -13.13 4.85 -2.97
CA ASP A 97 -13.55 3.92 -1.90
C ASP A 97 -13.67 2.45 -2.35
N ALA A 98 -13.85 2.21 -3.65
CA ALA A 98 -13.86 0.89 -4.28
C ALA A 98 -12.55 0.10 -4.10
N LEU A 99 -11.38 0.79 -4.07
CA LEU A 99 -10.09 0.11 -3.87
C LEU A 99 -10.02 -0.52 -2.48
N GLY A 100 -10.36 0.24 -1.43
CA GLY A 100 -10.36 -0.27 -0.06
C GLY A 100 -11.31 -1.46 0.12
N ALA A 101 -12.49 -1.42 -0.49
CA ALA A 101 -13.41 -2.56 -0.48
C ALA A 101 -12.82 -3.78 -1.20
N SER A 102 -12.19 -3.59 -2.36
CA SER A 102 -11.58 -4.69 -3.11
C SER A 102 -10.39 -5.32 -2.38
N VAL A 103 -9.60 -4.52 -1.66
CA VAL A 103 -8.47 -5.00 -0.84
C VAL A 103 -8.99 -5.77 0.37
N ALA A 104 -10.03 -5.28 1.04
CA ALA A 104 -10.65 -6.00 2.16
C ALA A 104 -11.18 -7.38 1.74
N VAL A 105 -11.84 -7.47 0.58
CA VAL A 105 -12.31 -8.75 0.02
C VAL A 105 -11.14 -9.67 -0.33
N ALA A 106 -10.11 -9.15 -1.01
CA ALA A 106 -8.94 -9.94 -1.38
C ALA A 106 -8.18 -10.49 -0.16
N LEU A 107 -8.06 -9.70 0.90
CA LEU A 107 -7.47 -10.11 2.17
C LEU A 107 -8.30 -11.20 2.86
N ASP A 108 -9.63 -11.09 2.87
CA ASP A 108 -10.53 -12.10 3.45
C ASP A 108 -10.43 -13.43 2.70
N ASP A 109 -10.54 -13.39 1.37
CA ASP A 109 -10.46 -14.56 0.51
C ASP A 109 -9.10 -15.26 0.67
N PHE A 110 -8.02 -14.48 0.69
CA PHE A 110 -6.67 -15.00 0.92
C PHE A 110 -6.53 -15.63 2.30
N ALA A 111 -6.99 -14.95 3.36
CA ALA A 111 -6.94 -15.45 4.73
C ALA A 111 -7.65 -16.80 4.86
N LYS A 112 -8.88 -16.89 4.34
CA LYS A 112 -9.68 -18.12 4.35
C LYS A 112 -8.98 -19.26 3.64
N ARG A 113 -8.39 -19.00 2.47
CA ARG A 113 -7.67 -20.02 1.69
C ARG A 113 -6.47 -20.59 2.43
N ILE A 114 -5.71 -19.74 3.14
CA ILE A 114 -4.53 -20.18 3.92
C ILE A 114 -4.89 -20.64 5.34
N GLY A 115 -6.18 -20.79 5.66
CA GLY A 115 -6.65 -21.25 6.97
C GLY A 115 -6.46 -20.23 8.12
N ARG A 116 -6.47 -18.94 7.81
CA ARG A 116 -6.39 -17.83 8.78
C ARG A 116 -7.69 -17.06 8.89
N THR A 117 -7.78 -16.27 9.95
CA THR A 117 -8.92 -15.39 10.23
C THR A 117 -8.43 -13.99 10.49
N LEU A 118 -9.08 -13.01 9.86
CA LEU A 118 -8.93 -11.60 10.19
C LEU A 118 -10.10 -11.18 11.07
N GLN A 119 -9.85 -10.34 12.08
CA GLN A 119 -10.92 -9.81 12.92
C GLN A 119 -11.76 -8.80 12.12
N THR A 120 -13.07 -8.75 12.39
CA THR A 120 -14.00 -7.84 11.69
C THR A 120 -13.53 -6.39 11.73
N GLU A 121 -13.06 -5.95 12.88
CA GLU A 121 -12.51 -4.60 13.08
C GLU A 121 -11.33 -4.28 12.14
N HIS A 122 -10.49 -5.28 11.82
CA HIS A 122 -9.37 -5.07 10.92
C HIS A 122 -9.81 -4.86 9.47
N PHE A 123 -10.96 -5.40 9.05
CA PHE A 123 -11.51 -5.12 7.72
C PHE A 123 -11.98 -3.68 7.58
N ASP A 124 -12.68 -3.17 8.59
CA ASP A 124 -13.14 -1.79 8.61
C ASP A 124 -11.95 -0.82 8.62
N LEU A 125 -10.92 -1.13 9.40
CA LEU A 125 -9.68 -0.35 9.45
C LEU A 125 -8.90 -0.42 8.13
N ALA A 126 -8.78 -1.60 7.52
CA ALA A 126 -8.15 -1.75 6.22
C ALA A 126 -8.88 -0.93 5.15
N ARG A 127 -10.21 -0.95 5.13
CA ARG A 127 -11.00 -0.11 4.22
C ARG A 127 -10.83 1.37 4.50
N ALA A 128 -10.90 1.79 5.76
CA ALA A 128 -10.72 3.19 6.17
C ALA A 128 -9.32 3.73 5.86
N SER A 129 -8.29 2.87 5.84
CA SER A 129 -6.93 3.26 5.49
C SER A 129 -6.81 3.88 4.08
N PHE A 130 -7.63 3.43 3.13
CA PHE A 130 -7.65 3.97 1.77
C PHE A 130 -8.33 5.35 1.68
N GLU A 131 -9.25 5.69 2.59
CA GLU A 131 -9.75 7.06 2.72
C GLU A 131 -8.64 8.01 3.20
N ALA A 132 -7.79 7.54 4.14
CA ALA A 132 -6.62 8.30 4.57
C ALA A 132 -5.62 8.50 3.42
N LEU A 133 -5.41 7.47 2.59
CA LEU A 133 -4.56 7.54 1.40
C LEU A 133 -5.06 8.57 0.39
N LYS A 134 -6.35 8.54 0.07
CA LYS A 134 -7.01 9.48 -0.83
C LYS A 134 -6.85 10.92 -0.35
N LYS A 135 -7.09 11.18 0.95
CA LYS A 135 -6.91 12.50 1.56
C LYS A 135 -5.46 12.98 1.47
N LYS A 136 -4.50 12.12 1.79
CA LYS A 136 -3.06 12.45 1.72
C LYS A 136 -2.63 12.75 0.29
N SER A 137 -3.01 11.92 -0.67
CA SER A 137 -2.68 12.09 -2.08
C SER A 137 -3.25 13.39 -2.66
N SER A 138 -4.52 13.71 -2.36
CA SER A 138 -5.14 14.98 -2.77
C SER A 138 -4.41 16.19 -2.21
N THR A 139 -3.96 16.13 -0.96
CA THR A 139 -3.23 17.22 -0.31
C THR A 139 -1.87 17.45 -0.96
N THR A 140 -1.12 16.37 -1.23
CA THR A 140 0.19 16.45 -1.90
C THR A 140 0.08 17.06 -3.30
N LYS A 141 -0.93 16.69 -4.09
CA LYS A 141 -1.18 17.26 -5.42
C LYS A 141 -1.48 18.76 -5.36
N LEU A 142 -2.31 19.19 -4.39
CA LEU A 142 -2.63 20.61 -4.19
C LEU A 142 -1.36 21.43 -3.89
N VAL A 143 -0.56 20.97 -2.93
CA VAL A 143 0.69 21.64 -2.53
C VAL A 143 1.67 21.75 -3.70
N ARG A 144 1.83 20.69 -4.49
CA ARG A 144 2.70 20.70 -5.68
C ARG A 144 2.23 21.70 -6.74
N THR A 145 0.92 21.76 -6.98
CA THR A 145 0.34 22.66 -7.98
C THR A 145 0.50 24.13 -7.57
N VAL A 146 0.23 24.44 -6.30
CA VAL A 146 0.44 25.79 -5.75
C VAL A 146 1.91 26.18 -5.78
N GLY A 147 2.82 25.26 -5.43
CA GLY A 147 4.26 25.51 -5.47
C GLY A 147 4.77 25.84 -6.88
N ILE A 148 4.34 25.09 -7.90
CA ILE A 148 4.70 25.36 -9.30
C ILE A 148 4.13 26.72 -9.74
N GLY A 149 2.87 27.02 -9.41
CA GLY A 149 2.25 28.30 -9.73
C GLY A 149 2.96 29.49 -9.10
N ALA A 150 3.32 29.39 -7.82
CA ALA A 150 4.06 30.42 -7.11
C ALA A 150 5.46 30.65 -7.71
N MET A 151 6.17 29.58 -8.07
CA MET A 151 7.49 29.68 -8.70
C MET A 151 7.42 30.35 -10.08
N GLY A 152 6.38 30.04 -10.86
CA GLY A 152 6.12 30.68 -12.15
C GLY A 152 5.82 32.18 -12.01
N LEU A 153 5.03 32.58 -11.01
CA LEU A 153 4.73 33.99 -10.73
C LEU A 153 5.98 34.77 -10.29
N VAL A 154 6.85 34.17 -9.46
CA VAL A 154 8.12 34.78 -9.06
C VAL A 154 9.04 34.98 -10.26
N LEU A 155 9.15 33.98 -11.13
CA LEU A 155 9.92 34.08 -12.38
C LEU A 155 9.39 35.22 -13.28
N LEU A 156 8.07 35.33 -13.45
CA LEU A 156 7.46 36.41 -14.22
C LEU A 156 7.73 37.78 -13.61
N ALA A 157 7.65 37.91 -12.28
CA ALA A 157 7.96 39.16 -11.57
C ALA A 157 9.42 39.57 -11.75
N ILE A 158 10.37 38.62 -11.69
CA ILE A 158 11.80 38.87 -11.95
C ILE A 158 12.02 39.33 -13.39
N VAL A 159 11.41 38.65 -14.37
CA VAL A 159 11.51 39.04 -15.79
C VAL A 159 10.95 40.43 -16.02
N TYR A 160 9.78 40.74 -15.45
CA TYR A 160 9.17 42.07 -15.54
C TYR A 160 10.06 43.16 -14.93
N TRP A 161 10.64 42.89 -13.75
CA TRP A 161 11.54 43.83 -13.08
C TRP A 161 12.82 44.09 -13.88
N LEU A 162 13.43 43.03 -14.44
CA LEU A 162 14.59 43.17 -15.33
C LEU A 162 14.26 43.94 -16.61
N ALA A 163 13.06 43.75 -17.17
CA ALA A 163 12.61 44.49 -18.35
C ALA A 163 12.37 45.99 -18.06
N GLN A 164 12.00 46.36 -16.83
CA GLN A 164 11.85 47.76 -16.43
C GLN A 164 13.15 48.44 -16.02
N GLY A 165 14.15 47.67 -15.54
CA GLY A 165 15.45 48.20 -15.12
C GLY A 165 16.47 48.41 -16.25
N GLY A 166 16.13 48.06 -17.49
CA GLY A 166 17.00 48.21 -18.66
C GLY A 166 16.69 49.46 -19.48
N TRP A 167 16.78 50.66 -18.89
CA TRP A 167 16.91 51.96 -19.57
C TRP A 167 18.05 52.76 -18.92
#